data_AF-A0A5S3PNN3-F1
#
_entry.id   AF-A0A5S3PNN3-F1
#
_cell.length_a   1.000
_cell.length_b   1.000
_cell.length_c   1.000
_cell.angle_alpha   90.00
_cell.angle_beta   90.00
_cell.angle_gamma   90.00
#
_symmetry.space_group_name_H-M   'P 1'
#
loop_
_entity.id
_entity.type
_entity.pdbx_description
1 polymer ?
#
loop_
_entity_poly.entity_id
_entity_poly.type
_entity_poly.pdbx_seq_one_letter_code
_entity_poly.pdbx_strand_id
1 'polypeptide(L)'
;MKRAFLLLLFFLFSAVIYSQSLLQAATKNRSNLVAKEPVKIYLDNYKFKAREFYGYLGFLETDFSKNDTTELKELITKAMDSEPDLTKWTEKEIPNKILVEPDKFVKPKIGLEKIKWTTKEEKKAIIKEIRKYNRMKVMWPSFPLYLSRPVYSKSGNYALIGLVNGGSTGAVILYKKKDEKWTEVADLKSWVY
;
A
#
# COMPACT_ATOMS: atom_id res chain seq x y z
N MET A 1 5.05 -15.69 -40.19
CA MET A 1 4.61 -16.15 -38.85
C MET A 1 5.63 -15.86 -37.73
N LYS A 2 6.92 -16.20 -37.84
CA LYS A 2 7.92 -15.97 -36.75
C LYS A 2 8.09 -14.51 -36.31
N ARG A 3 8.03 -13.53 -37.24
CA ARG A 3 8.17 -12.09 -36.92
C ARG A 3 6.96 -11.51 -36.16
N ALA A 4 5.74 -11.96 -36.46
CA ALA A 4 4.54 -11.52 -35.76
C ALA A 4 4.48 -12.04 -34.31
N PHE A 5 4.95 -13.27 -34.08
CA PHE A 5 5.04 -13.85 -32.74
C PHE A 5 6.07 -13.14 -31.85
N LEU A 6 7.22 -12.76 -32.43
CA LEU A 6 8.24 -11.96 -31.76
C LEU A 6 7.75 -10.56 -31.36
N LEU A 7 6.98 -9.90 -32.23
CA LEU A 7 6.37 -8.61 -31.91
C LEU A 7 5.30 -8.73 -30.82
N LEU A 8 4.50 -9.80 -30.82
CA LEU A 8 3.50 -10.07 -29.78
C LEU A 8 4.17 -10.34 -28.42
N LEU A 9 5.26 -11.12 -28.40
CA LEU A 9 6.09 -11.32 -27.21
C LEU A 9 6.71 -10.02 -26.69
N PHE A 10 7.18 -9.15 -27.59
CA PHE A 10 7.76 -7.86 -27.21
C PHE A 10 6.70 -6.92 -26.60
N PHE A 11 5.47 -6.90 -27.15
CA PHE A 11 4.34 -6.14 -26.61
C PHE A 11 3.86 -6.66 -25.25
N LEU A 12 3.83 -7.99 -25.06
CA LEU A 12 3.47 -8.59 -23.79
C LEU A 12 4.53 -8.32 -22.71
N PHE A 13 5.82 -8.36 -23.07
CA PHE A 13 6.90 -8.04 -22.14
C PHE A 13 6.93 -6.55 -21.75
N SER A 14 6.69 -5.64 -22.69
CA SER A 14 6.66 -4.21 -22.37
C SER A 14 5.46 -3.82 -21.49
N ALA A 15 4.30 -4.46 -21.67
CA ALA A 15 3.13 -4.24 -20.79
C ALA A 15 3.41 -4.63 -19.32
N VAL A 16 4.19 -5.68 -19.07
CA VAL A 16 4.57 -6.11 -17.71
C VAL A 16 5.55 -5.12 -17.05
N ILE A 17 6.43 -4.49 -17.83
CA ILE A 17 7.48 -3.59 -17.30
C ILE A 17 6.91 -2.28 -16.75
N TYR A 18 5.74 -1.83 -17.23
CA TYR A 18 5.10 -0.59 -16.76
C TYR A 18 4.01 -0.81 -15.70
N SER A 19 3.75 -2.06 -15.29
CA SER A 19 2.76 -2.36 -14.26
C SER A 19 3.31 -1.96 -12.89
N GLN A 20 2.70 -0.96 -12.26
CA GLN A 20 3.01 -0.59 -10.88
C GLN A 20 2.34 -1.60 -9.96
N SER A 21 3.09 -2.21 -9.03
CA SER A 21 2.45 -3.08 -8.02
C SER A 21 1.59 -2.26 -7.05
N LEU A 22 0.54 -2.86 -6.51
CA LEU A 22 -0.31 -2.22 -5.51
C LEU A 22 0.49 -1.71 -4.29
N LEU A 23 1.46 -2.51 -3.81
CA LEU A 23 2.29 -2.12 -2.65
C LEU A 23 3.22 -0.94 -2.97
N GLN A 24 3.69 -0.81 -4.22
CA GLN A 24 4.40 0.40 -4.65
C GLN A 24 3.49 1.63 -4.63
N ALA A 25 2.22 1.50 -5.03
CA ALA A 25 1.25 2.60 -4.92
C ALA A 25 0.96 2.94 -3.46
N ALA A 26 0.68 1.93 -2.63
CA ALA A 26 0.32 2.10 -1.23
C ALA A 26 1.46 2.68 -0.37
N THR A 27 2.71 2.44 -0.75
CA THR A 27 3.88 2.95 0.01
C THR A 27 4.50 4.21 -0.58
N LYS A 28 3.94 4.73 -1.68
CA LYS A 28 4.37 5.98 -2.31
C LYS A 28 4.21 7.14 -1.32
N ASN A 29 5.21 8.01 -1.25
CA ASN A 29 5.26 9.19 -0.37
C ASN A 29 5.06 8.91 1.13
N ARG A 30 5.21 7.65 1.56
CA ARG A 30 5.17 7.22 2.96
C ARG A 30 6.56 6.79 3.42
N SER A 31 6.69 6.45 4.70
CA SER A 31 7.94 6.00 5.31
C SER A 31 8.70 4.98 4.45
N ASN A 32 10.02 5.10 4.43
CA ASN A 32 10.91 4.13 3.80
C ASN A 32 11.13 2.89 4.68
N LEU A 33 10.78 2.98 5.96
CA LEU A 33 10.84 1.90 6.92
C LEU A 33 9.47 1.24 7.00
N VAL A 34 9.40 -0.05 6.65
CA VAL A 34 8.15 -0.81 6.67
C VAL A 34 8.29 -1.93 7.69
N ALA A 35 7.29 -2.11 8.55
CA ALA A 35 7.29 -3.20 9.51
C ALA A 35 7.27 -4.53 8.76
N LYS A 36 8.12 -5.48 9.19
CA LYS A 36 8.22 -6.81 8.58
C LYS A 36 6.96 -7.65 8.81
N GLU A 37 6.24 -7.38 9.90
CA GLU A 37 5.00 -8.06 10.25
C GLU A 37 3.80 -7.26 9.70
N PRO A 38 2.90 -7.90 8.93
CA PRO A 38 1.67 -7.27 8.49
C PRO A 38 0.72 -6.98 9.67
N VAL A 39 -0.24 -6.09 9.43
CA VAL A 39 -1.33 -5.81 10.38
C VAL A 39 -2.68 -6.27 9.84
N LYS A 40 -3.65 -6.48 10.74
CA LYS A 40 -5.05 -6.69 10.35
C LYS A 40 -5.63 -5.42 9.71
N ILE A 41 -6.54 -5.57 8.75
CA ILE A 41 -7.40 -4.48 8.29
C ILE A 41 -8.45 -4.18 9.38
N TYR A 42 -8.46 -2.95 9.89
CA TYR A 42 -9.35 -2.54 10.99
C TYR A 42 -10.70 -2.01 10.51
N LEU A 43 -11.54 -2.87 9.94
CA LEU A 43 -12.92 -2.54 9.54
C LEU A 43 -13.99 -3.01 10.54
N ASP A 44 -13.62 -3.30 11.78
CA ASP A 44 -14.58 -3.76 12.80
C ASP A 44 -15.74 -2.74 12.93
N ASN A 45 -16.97 -3.24 12.84
CA ASN A 45 -18.23 -2.49 12.86
C ASN A 45 -18.37 -1.41 11.77
N TYR A 46 -17.57 -1.45 10.70
CA TYR A 46 -17.67 -0.51 9.60
C TYR A 46 -18.99 -0.71 8.83
N LYS A 47 -19.72 0.37 8.59
CA LYS A 47 -20.93 0.37 7.77
C LYS A 47 -20.67 1.17 6.51
N PHE A 48 -20.63 0.48 5.37
CA PHE A 48 -20.42 1.14 4.09
C PHE A 48 -21.65 1.96 3.68
N LYS A 49 -21.49 3.29 3.65
CA LYS A 49 -22.55 4.21 3.28
C LYS A 49 -22.39 4.68 1.84
N ALA A 50 -22.88 3.86 0.92
CA ALA A 50 -22.76 4.06 -0.53
C ALA A 50 -23.11 5.49 -0.99
N ARG A 51 -24.22 6.07 -0.51
CA ARG A 51 -24.64 7.41 -0.92
C ARG A 51 -23.62 8.49 -0.57
N GLU A 52 -23.09 8.46 0.65
CA GLU A 52 -22.08 9.42 1.12
C GLU A 52 -20.77 9.22 0.36
N PHE A 53 -20.37 7.96 0.17
CA PHE A 53 -19.18 7.59 -0.59
C PHE A 53 -19.24 8.09 -2.04
N TYR A 54 -20.33 7.83 -2.76
CA TYR A 54 -20.51 8.31 -4.13
C TYR A 54 -20.67 9.82 -4.24
N GLY A 55 -21.29 10.46 -3.24
CA GLY A 55 -21.33 11.92 -3.15
C GLY A 55 -19.93 12.52 -3.05
N TYR A 56 -19.08 11.94 -2.20
CA TYR A 56 -17.69 12.36 -2.05
C TYR A 56 -16.86 12.15 -3.31
N LEU A 57 -16.95 10.98 -3.94
CA LEU A 57 -16.23 10.72 -5.20
C LEU A 57 -16.71 11.61 -6.35
N GLY A 58 -18.00 11.92 -6.39
CA GLY A 58 -18.55 12.89 -7.34
C GLY A 58 -17.99 14.29 -7.12
N PHE A 59 -17.81 14.73 -5.87
CA PHE A 59 -17.14 15.98 -5.54
C PHE A 59 -15.66 15.99 -5.97
N LEU A 60 -14.97 14.86 -5.85
CA LEU A 60 -13.58 14.70 -6.30
C LEU A 60 -13.43 14.48 -7.81
N GLU A 61 -14.52 14.49 -8.57
CA GLU A 61 -14.54 14.19 -10.02
C GLU A 61 -13.86 12.86 -10.38
N THR A 62 -13.88 11.89 -9.47
CA THR A 62 -13.23 10.60 -9.66
C THR A 62 -14.12 9.70 -10.52
N ASP A 63 -13.54 9.14 -11.60
CA ASP A 63 -14.20 8.21 -12.51
C ASP A 63 -14.60 6.90 -11.79
N PHE A 64 -15.86 6.83 -11.35
CA PHE A 64 -16.41 5.74 -10.56
C PHE A 64 -17.82 5.38 -11.01
N SER A 65 -18.06 4.11 -11.29
CA SER A 65 -19.35 3.63 -11.77
C SER A 65 -20.26 3.27 -10.59
N LYS A 66 -21.56 3.57 -10.69
CA LYS A 66 -22.54 3.09 -9.70
C LYS A 66 -22.61 1.56 -9.66
N ASN A 67 -22.22 0.87 -10.74
CA ASN A 67 -22.17 -0.59 -10.82
C ASN A 67 -21.09 -1.20 -9.92
N ASP A 68 -20.11 -0.40 -9.49
CA ASP A 68 -19.05 -0.84 -8.58
C ASP A 68 -19.56 -1.05 -7.14
N THR A 69 -20.78 -0.61 -6.80
CA THR A 69 -21.33 -0.68 -5.43
C THR A 69 -21.37 -2.09 -4.87
N THR A 70 -21.85 -3.04 -5.67
CA THR A 70 -21.97 -4.44 -5.22
C THR A 70 -20.60 -5.03 -4.96
N GLU A 71 -19.66 -4.82 -5.89
CA GLU A 71 -18.29 -5.31 -5.74
C GLU A 71 -17.57 -4.71 -4.53
N LEU A 72 -17.75 -3.41 -4.27
CA LEU A 72 -17.18 -2.78 -3.08
C LEU A 72 -17.77 -3.35 -1.79
N LYS A 73 -19.08 -3.57 -1.73
CA LYS A 73 -19.72 -4.20 -0.56
C LYS A 73 -19.18 -5.60 -0.32
N GLU A 74 -19.05 -6.40 -1.37
CA GLU A 74 -18.45 -7.74 -1.29
C GLU A 74 -17.00 -7.69 -0.82
N LEU A 75 -16.20 -6.76 -1.37
CA LEU A 75 -14.80 -6.55 -0.97
C LEU A 75 -14.67 -6.15 0.51
N ILE A 76 -15.49 -5.21 0.97
CA ILE A 76 -15.49 -4.74 2.36
C ILE A 76 -15.91 -5.88 3.29
N THR A 77 -16.97 -6.61 2.94
CA THR A 77 -17.45 -7.78 3.71
C THR A 77 -16.35 -8.84 3.80
N LYS A 78 -15.72 -9.18 2.66
CA LYS A 78 -14.58 -10.09 2.63
C LYS A 78 -13.44 -9.62 3.54
N ALA A 79 -13.10 -8.33 3.53
CA ALA A 79 -12.03 -7.80 4.38
C ALA A 79 -12.39 -7.79 5.89
N MET A 80 -13.67 -7.77 6.24
CA MET A 80 -14.15 -7.87 7.63
C MET A 80 -14.16 -9.31 8.12
N ASP A 81 -14.57 -10.25 7.26
CA ASP A 81 -14.85 -11.64 7.66
C ASP A 81 -13.65 -12.57 7.50
N SER A 82 -12.67 -12.21 6.67
CA SER A 82 -11.50 -13.06 6.44
C SER A 82 -10.52 -13.00 7.61
N GLU A 83 -9.97 -14.16 7.99
CA GLU A 83 -8.81 -14.20 8.86
C GLU A 83 -7.63 -13.45 8.22
N PRO A 84 -6.93 -12.59 8.97
CA PRO A 84 -5.83 -11.81 8.40
C PRO A 84 -4.66 -12.73 8.07
N ASP A 85 -4.14 -12.61 6.85
CA ASP A 85 -2.83 -13.15 6.51
C ASP A 85 -1.74 -12.30 7.19
N LEU A 86 -1.02 -12.91 8.13
CA LEU A 86 0.07 -12.30 8.89
C LEU A 86 1.45 -12.82 8.46
N THR A 87 1.55 -13.46 7.30
CA THR A 87 2.83 -13.91 6.73
C THR A 87 3.76 -12.70 6.59
N LYS A 88 4.97 -12.81 7.15
CA LYS A 88 5.95 -11.72 7.15
C LYS A 88 6.30 -11.25 5.73
N TRP A 89 6.46 -9.94 5.56
CA TRP A 89 6.89 -9.35 4.30
C TRP A 89 8.29 -9.79 3.91
N THR A 90 8.50 -9.99 2.61
CA THR A 90 9.81 -10.22 2.01
C THR A 90 10.25 -9.01 1.17
N GLU A 91 11.55 -8.86 0.98
CA GLU A 91 12.12 -7.76 0.19
C GLU A 91 11.70 -7.81 -1.30
N LYS A 92 11.29 -8.99 -1.79
CA LYS A 92 10.77 -9.16 -3.14
C LYS A 92 9.38 -8.56 -3.31
N GLU A 93 8.56 -8.60 -2.26
CA GLU A 93 7.16 -8.13 -2.29
C GLU A 93 7.07 -6.62 -2.11
N ILE A 94 7.94 -6.04 -1.27
CA ILE A 94 8.01 -4.59 -1.05
C ILE A 94 9.40 -4.10 -1.47
N PRO A 95 9.68 -4.04 -2.78
CA PRO A 95 10.98 -3.58 -3.25
C PRO A 95 11.18 -2.10 -2.90
N ASN A 96 12.44 -1.69 -2.79
CA ASN A 96 12.82 -0.30 -2.55
C ASN A 96 12.35 0.26 -1.19
N LYS A 97 12.16 -0.61 -0.19
CA LYS A 97 11.86 -0.26 1.20
C LYS A 97 12.77 -1.03 2.15
N ILE A 98 12.94 -0.51 3.36
CA ILE A 98 13.71 -1.17 4.41
C ILE A 98 12.72 -1.88 5.33
N LEU A 99 12.70 -3.21 5.26
CA LEU A 99 11.92 -4.02 6.20
C LEU A 99 12.61 -4.02 7.57
N VAL A 100 11.84 -3.67 8.60
CA VAL A 100 12.32 -3.58 9.99
C VAL A 100 11.45 -4.42 10.92
N GLU A 101 12.08 -4.99 11.93
CA GLU A 101 11.38 -5.46 13.11
C GLU A 101 11.22 -4.26 14.06
N PRO A 102 10.02 -4.00 14.59
CA PRO A 102 9.82 -2.95 15.58
C PRO A 102 10.86 -3.02 16.71
N ASP A 103 11.28 -1.84 17.18
CA ASP A 103 12.27 -1.67 18.26
C ASP A 103 13.69 -2.21 18.01
N LYS A 104 13.97 -2.73 16.81
CA LYS A 104 15.32 -3.15 16.43
C LYS A 104 16.09 -1.99 15.80
N PHE A 105 17.34 -1.82 16.23
CA PHE A 105 18.22 -0.81 15.65
C PHE A 105 18.55 -1.12 14.18
N VAL A 106 18.42 -0.14 13.30
CA VAL A 106 18.78 -0.24 11.87
C VAL A 106 20.07 0.51 11.60
N LYS A 107 21.11 -0.21 11.18
CA LYS A 107 22.37 0.43 10.73
C LYS A 107 22.11 1.20 9.42
N PRO A 108 22.38 2.51 9.35
CA PRO A 108 22.07 3.31 8.15
C PRO A 108 22.69 2.76 6.86
N LYS A 109 23.95 2.29 6.91
CA LYS A 109 24.63 1.71 5.75
C LYS A 109 23.85 0.52 5.16
N ILE A 110 23.48 -0.43 6.02
CA ILE A 110 22.73 -1.64 5.63
C ILE A 110 21.34 -1.27 5.11
N GLY A 111 20.65 -0.32 5.75
CA GLY A 111 19.35 0.15 5.27
C GLY A 111 19.43 0.76 3.87
N LEU A 112 20.45 1.59 3.60
CA LEU A 112 20.61 2.25 2.31
C LEU A 112 20.96 1.29 1.16
N GLU A 113 21.59 0.15 1.44
CA GLU A 113 21.86 -0.89 0.43
C GLU A 113 20.56 -1.50 -0.12
N LYS A 114 19.44 -1.38 0.61
CA LYS A 114 18.12 -1.92 0.22
C LYS A 114 17.27 -0.95 -0.62
N ILE A 115 17.68 0.31 -0.74
CA ILE A 115 16.94 1.35 -1.45
C ILE A 115 17.73 1.83 -2.66
N LYS A 116 17.08 1.84 -3.82
CA LYS A 116 17.49 2.53 -5.04
C LYS A 116 17.08 4.00 -4.93
N TRP A 117 17.95 4.82 -4.37
CA TRP A 117 17.82 6.29 -4.36
C TRP A 117 18.48 6.88 -5.59
N THR A 118 17.97 8.01 -6.06
CA THR A 118 18.44 8.70 -7.27
C THR A 118 19.23 9.96 -6.95
N THR A 119 18.96 10.58 -5.80
CA THR A 119 19.62 11.83 -5.38
C THR A 119 20.29 11.76 -4.02
N LYS A 120 21.25 12.66 -3.79
CA LYS A 120 21.93 12.82 -2.49
C LYS A 120 20.94 13.28 -1.42
N GLU A 121 19.94 14.04 -1.81
CA GLU A 121 18.86 14.60 -0.98
C GLU A 121 17.94 13.49 -0.49
N GLU A 122 17.50 12.58 -1.37
CA GLU A 122 16.75 11.37 -1.02
C GLU A 122 17.55 10.51 -0.04
N LYS A 123 18.83 10.25 -0.34
CA LYS A 123 19.71 9.50 0.55
C LYS A 123 19.81 10.13 1.94
N LYS A 124 19.98 11.45 2.02
CA LYS A 124 20.00 12.20 3.30
C LYS A 124 18.67 12.09 4.04
N ALA A 125 17.55 12.19 3.34
CA ALA A 125 16.21 12.05 3.93
C ALA A 125 16.02 10.66 4.57
N ILE A 126 16.40 9.59 3.85
CA ILE A 126 16.36 8.21 4.37
C ILE A 126 17.27 8.05 5.59
N ILE A 127 18.50 8.57 5.55
CA ILE A 127 19.41 8.52 6.71
C ILE A 127 18.79 9.23 7.91
N LYS A 128 18.17 10.40 7.70
CA LYS A 128 17.50 11.16 8.76
C LYS A 128 16.33 10.36 9.34
N GLU A 129 15.58 9.68 8.49
CA GLU A 129 14.48 8.80 8.87
C GLU A 129 14.97 7.62 9.73
N ILE A 130 15.99 6.88 9.29
CA ILE A 130 16.63 5.78 10.06
C ILE A 130 17.16 6.28 11.41
N ARG A 131 17.83 7.44 11.43
CA ARG A 131 18.35 8.03 12.68
C ARG A 131 17.25 8.49 13.61
N LYS A 132 16.12 8.95 13.07
CA LYS A 132 14.92 9.16 13.87
C LYS A 132 14.54 7.79 14.45
N TYR A 133 14.32 6.77 13.61
CA TYR A 133 13.94 5.40 13.97
C TYR A 133 14.71 4.82 15.14
N ASN A 134 16.02 4.90 15.08
CA ASN A 134 16.85 4.34 16.13
C ASN A 134 16.79 5.10 17.47
N ARG A 135 16.34 6.37 17.49
CA ARG A 135 16.38 7.22 18.69
C ARG A 135 15.14 7.11 19.56
N MET A 136 13.97 6.87 18.97
CA MET A 136 12.72 6.74 19.73
C MET A 136 12.37 5.25 19.77
N LYS A 137 12.06 4.68 20.92
CA LYS A 137 11.69 3.26 21.04
C LYS A 137 10.22 3.04 21.42
N VAL A 138 9.47 4.11 21.71
CA VAL A 138 8.18 3.97 22.42
C VAL A 138 7.06 4.88 21.87
N MET A 139 7.35 5.89 21.05
CA MET A 139 6.32 6.80 20.52
C MET A 139 6.73 7.28 19.13
N TRP A 140 6.17 6.67 18.10
CA TRP A 140 6.48 7.01 16.73
C TRP A 140 5.25 7.58 16.05
N PRO A 141 5.21 8.86 15.65
CA PRO A 141 4.05 9.36 14.94
C PRO A 141 3.99 8.98 13.45
N SER A 142 5.02 8.36 12.87
CA SER A 142 5.07 8.22 11.39
C SER A 142 5.76 6.98 10.83
N PHE A 143 6.26 6.07 11.67
CA PHE A 143 7.23 5.04 11.28
C PHE A 143 7.36 3.96 12.38
N PRO A 144 7.68 2.70 12.06
CA PRO A 144 7.67 2.18 10.71
C PRO A 144 6.23 2.21 10.17
N LEU A 145 6.10 2.20 8.85
CA LEU A 145 4.81 2.01 8.20
C LEU A 145 4.41 0.55 8.39
N TYR A 146 3.29 0.32 9.05
CA TYR A 146 2.65 -0.99 9.10
C TYR A 146 1.65 -1.10 7.95
N LEU A 147 1.61 -2.27 7.30
CA LEU A 147 0.74 -2.54 6.16
C LEU A 147 0.03 -3.87 6.38
N SER A 148 -1.25 -3.93 6.05
CA SER A 148 -1.94 -5.21 5.92
C SER A 148 -1.57 -5.90 4.63
N ARG A 149 -1.79 -7.21 4.59
CA ARG A 149 -1.90 -7.92 3.31
C ARG A 149 -3.08 -7.33 2.51
N PRO A 150 -2.96 -7.13 1.18
CA PRO A 150 -4.05 -6.58 0.40
C PRO A 150 -5.21 -7.58 0.31
N VAL A 151 -6.43 -7.07 0.41
CA VAL A 151 -7.64 -7.84 0.08
C VAL A 151 -8.11 -7.38 -1.28
N TYR A 152 -8.15 -8.28 -2.25
CA TYR A 152 -8.60 -7.97 -3.61
C TYR A 152 -10.08 -8.31 -3.81
N SER A 153 -10.75 -7.49 -4.63
CA SER A 153 -12.09 -7.79 -5.14
C SER A 153 -12.05 -8.96 -6.11
N LYS A 154 -13.23 -9.52 -6.43
CA LYS A 154 -13.33 -10.68 -7.33
C LYS A 154 -12.83 -10.38 -8.73
N SER A 155 -13.06 -9.16 -9.25
CA SER A 155 -12.54 -8.75 -10.57
C SER A 155 -11.04 -8.45 -10.55
N GLY A 156 -10.44 -8.25 -9.38
CA GLY A 156 -9.06 -7.78 -9.23
C GLY A 156 -8.88 -6.28 -9.54
N ASN A 157 -9.96 -5.54 -9.81
CA ASN A 157 -9.91 -4.11 -10.10
C ASN A 157 -9.90 -3.23 -8.85
N TYR A 158 -10.27 -3.78 -7.68
CA TYR A 158 -10.24 -3.06 -6.42
C TYR A 158 -9.43 -3.82 -5.38
N ALA A 159 -8.82 -3.07 -4.46
CA ALA A 159 -8.14 -3.64 -3.32
C ALA A 159 -8.24 -2.75 -2.08
N LEU A 160 -8.25 -3.38 -0.91
CA LEU A 160 -8.13 -2.70 0.38
C LEU A 160 -6.76 -2.97 1.00
N ILE A 161 -6.15 -1.93 1.56
CA ILE A 161 -4.96 -2.02 2.40
C ILE A 161 -5.20 -1.23 3.68
N GLY A 162 -5.01 -1.89 4.82
CA GLY A 162 -4.85 -1.22 6.10
C GLY A 162 -3.44 -0.70 6.25
N LEU A 163 -3.29 0.53 6.72
CA LEU A 163 -2.00 1.13 7.02
C LEU A 163 -2.00 1.79 8.39
N VAL A 164 -0.84 1.75 9.05
CA VAL A 164 -0.59 2.48 10.30
C VAL A 164 0.76 3.17 10.21
N ASN A 165 0.76 4.49 10.41
CA ASN A 165 1.96 5.31 10.43
C ASN A 165 2.58 5.31 11.83
N GLY A 166 3.42 4.32 12.11
CA GLY A 166 3.96 4.11 13.45
C GLY A 166 2.84 3.79 14.44
N GLY A 167 2.67 4.65 15.43
CA GLY A 167 1.60 4.60 16.43
C GLY A 167 0.82 5.90 16.55
N SER A 168 0.69 6.69 15.47
CA SER A 168 -0.14 7.91 15.51
C SER A 168 -1.41 7.81 14.67
N THR A 169 -1.32 7.48 13.39
CA THR A 169 -2.50 7.44 12.53
C THR A 169 -2.60 6.11 11.81
N GLY A 170 -3.83 5.68 11.55
CA GLY A 170 -4.09 4.54 10.68
C GLY A 170 -5.26 4.80 9.75
N ALA A 171 -5.30 4.07 8.65
CA ALA A 171 -6.36 4.15 7.67
C ALA A 171 -6.58 2.80 6.98
N VAL A 172 -7.80 2.56 6.51
CA VAL A 172 -8.11 1.51 5.53
C VAL A 172 -8.39 2.21 4.21
N ILE A 173 -7.50 1.99 3.25
CA ILE A 173 -7.51 2.69 1.98
C ILE A 173 -8.02 1.79 0.86
N LEU A 174 -8.94 2.33 0.06
CA LEU A 174 -9.41 1.73 -1.17
C LEU A 174 -8.52 2.15 -2.35
N TYR A 175 -8.04 1.15 -3.08
CA TYR A 175 -7.33 1.31 -4.34
C TYR A 175 -8.16 0.78 -5.51
N LYS A 176 -8.04 1.44 -6.65
CA LYS A 176 -8.61 1.01 -7.94
C LYS A 176 -7.50 0.80 -8.95
N LYS A 177 -7.61 -0.27 -9.74
CA LYS A 177 -6.74 -0.57 -10.87
C LYS A 177 -7.36 -0.02 -12.15
N LYS A 178 -6.65 0.85 -12.86
CA LYS A 178 -7.01 1.35 -14.20
C LYS A 178 -5.76 1.31 -15.07
N ASP A 179 -5.86 0.69 -16.25
CA ASP A 179 -4.75 0.57 -17.21
C ASP A 179 -3.45 0.05 -16.56
N GLU A 180 -3.56 -1.03 -15.77
CA GLU A 180 -2.44 -1.65 -15.03
C GLU A 180 -1.78 -0.78 -13.95
N LYS A 181 -2.41 0.34 -13.57
CA LYS A 181 -1.94 1.23 -12.51
C LYS A 181 -2.92 1.26 -11.34
N TRP A 182 -2.37 1.17 -10.14
CA TRP A 182 -3.15 1.30 -8.91
C TRP A 182 -3.17 2.76 -8.44
N THR A 183 -4.36 3.27 -8.18
CA THR A 183 -4.57 4.62 -7.64
C THR A 183 -5.35 4.54 -6.34
N GLU A 184 -4.93 5.34 -5.37
CA GLU A 184 -5.67 5.59 -4.15
C GLU A 184 -6.98 6.33 -4.49
N VAL A 185 -8.12 5.80 -4.05
CA VAL A 185 -9.45 6.34 -4.37
C VAL A 185 -10.06 7.02 -3.16
N ALA A 186 -10.00 6.38 -2.00
CA ALA A 186 -10.65 6.88 -0.79
C ALA A 186 -10.09 6.21 0.47
N ASP A 187 -10.11 6.97 1.56
CA ASP A 187 -9.99 6.44 2.91
C ASP A 187 -11.37 5.96 3.37
N LEU A 188 -11.53 4.65 3.55
CA LEU A 188 -12.81 4.10 4.01
C LEU A 188 -13.02 4.35 5.51
N LYS A 189 -11.94 4.26 6.29
CA LYS A 189 -11.93 4.48 7.73
C LYS A 189 -10.53 4.93 8.14
N SER A 190 -10.45 6.03 8.88
CA SER A 190 -9.18 6.56 9.41
C SER A 190 -9.31 6.81 10.91
N TRP A 191 -8.20 6.68 11.63
CA TRP A 191 -8.15 6.88 13.08
C TRP A 191 -6.83 7.49 13.51
N VAL A 192 -6.85 8.10 14.70
CA VAL A 192 -5.70 8.67 15.38
C VAL A 192 -5.63 8.02 16.77
N TYR A 193 -4.43 7.62 17.19
CA TYR A 193 -4.13 7.06 18.51
C TYR A 193 -3.76 8.16 19.51
#